data_AF-A0A2K2HCW9-F1
#
_entry.id   AF-A0A2K2HCW9-F1
#
_cell.length_a   1.000
_cell.length_b   1.000
_cell.length_c   1.000
_cell.angle_alpha   90.00
_cell.angle_beta   90.00
_cell.angle_gamma   90.00
#
_symmetry.space_group_name_H-M   'P 1'
#
loop_
_entity.id
_entity.type
_entity.pdbx_description
1 polymer ?
#
loop_
_entity_poly.entity_id
_entity_poly.type
_entity_poly.pdbx_seq_one_letter_code
_entity_poly.pdbx_strand_id
1 'polypeptide(L)'
;MEKISLQSQLLPKLTPGGSATKNPAEEFGGALGKALNDVNKIQAKANDGIKKLQSGQDASLPDVMLSMAQADISMRLLVQMRNKVIEAYQEIMRMQV
;
A
#
# COMPACT_ATOMS: atom_id res chain seq x y z
N MET A 1 24.12 18.57 61.39
CA MET A 1 22.92 18.97 60.62
C MET A 1 23.35 19.40 59.21
N GLU A 2 23.84 18.45 58.42
CA GLU A 2 24.07 18.66 56.99
C GLU A 2 22.71 18.62 56.30
N LYS A 3 22.22 19.80 55.90
CA LYS A 3 21.01 19.92 55.08
C LYS A 3 21.34 19.43 53.68
N ILE A 4 21.11 18.14 53.47
CA ILE A 4 20.89 17.53 52.16
C ILE A 4 19.72 18.27 51.51
N SER A 5 20.03 19.31 50.75
CA SER A 5 19.09 20.00 49.86
C SER A 5 19.41 19.55 48.44
N LEU A 6 18.96 18.32 48.18
CA LEU A 6 18.38 17.86 46.92
C LEU A 6 18.85 18.59 45.67
N GLN A 7 19.82 17.95 45.02
CA GLN A 7 20.00 17.95 43.57
C GLN A 7 18.62 17.91 42.89
N SER A 8 18.18 19.03 42.33
CA SER A 8 17.09 19.07 41.36
C SER A 8 17.65 18.55 40.03
N GLN A 9 17.87 17.24 40.02
CA GLN A 9 18.28 16.48 38.87
C GLN A 9 17.05 15.76 38.31
N LEU A 10 16.83 15.95 37.02
CA LEU A 10 16.01 15.12 36.12
C LEU A 10 14.49 15.29 36.20
N LEU A 11 13.97 16.25 35.44
CA LEU A 11 12.93 15.90 34.46
C LEU A 11 13.37 16.42 33.08
N PRO A 12 13.90 15.55 32.19
CA PRO A 12 13.82 15.86 30.77
C PRO A 12 12.33 15.94 30.45
N LYS A 13 11.88 17.10 29.99
CA LYS A 13 10.57 17.22 29.35
C LYS A 13 10.54 16.15 28.26
N LEU A 14 9.77 15.09 28.49
CA LEU A 14 9.24 14.27 27.42
C LEU A 14 8.40 15.22 26.58
N THR A 15 9.04 15.91 25.64
CA THR A 15 8.39 16.29 24.40
C THR A 15 7.68 15.02 23.94
N PRO A 16 6.35 15.02 23.78
CA PRO A 16 5.70 13.95 23.08
C PRO A 16 6.41 13.90 21.73
N GLY A 17 7.25 12.88 21.55
CA GLY A 17 7.81 12.56 20.26
C GLY A 17 6.58 12.38 19.40
N GLY A 18 6.36 13.33 18.50
CA GLY A 18 5.42 13.20 17.40
C GLY A 18 5.92 12.10 16.48
N SER A 19 5.87 10.86 16.97
CA SER A 19 5.53 9.75 16.12
C SER A 19 4.13 10.10 15.64
N ALA A 20 4.07 10.74 14.48
CA ALA A 20 2.84 10.87 13.73
C ALA A 20 2.23 9.47 13.73
N THR A 21 1.19 9.29 14.54
CA THR A 21 0.25 8.19 14.38
C THR A 21 -0.36 8.44 13.02
N LYS A 22 0.34 7.98 11.97
CA LYS A 22 -0.20 7.94 10.61
C LYS A 22 -1.55 7.29 10.77
N ASN A 23 -2.59 8.00 10.36
CA ASN A 23 -3.92 7.46 10.43
C ASN A 23 -3.88 6.10 9.72
N PRO A 24 -4.34 5.01 10.34
CA PRO A 24 -4.38 3.70 9.69
C PRO A 24 -5.08 3.78 8.31
N ALA A 25 -6.02 4.72 8.19
CA ALA A 25 -6.68 5.07 6.93
C ALA A 25 -5.73 5.65 5.85
N GLU A 26 -4.78 6.52 6.22
CA GLU A 26 -3.79 7.09 5.28
C GLU A 26 -2.74 6.05 4.85
N GLU A 27 -2.30 5.19 5.77
CA GLU A 27 -1.33 4.14 5.48
C GLU A 27 -1.92 3.07 4.56
N PHE A 28 -3.19 2.73 4.77
CA PHE A 28 -3.96 1.86 3.88
C PHE A 28 -4.24 2.50 2.51
N GLY A 29 -4.61 3.79 2.46
CA GLY A 29 -4.79 4.52 1.21
C GLY A 29 -3.52 4.52 0.36
N GLY A 30 -2.35 4.68 0.99
CA GLY A 30 -1.05 4.55 0.33
C GLY A 30 -0.79 3.13 -0.22
N ALA A 31 -1.12 2.09 0.54
CA ALA A 31 -0.99 0.71 0.10
C ALA A 31 -1.91 0.37 -1.09
N LEU A 32 -3.15 0.87 -1.07
CA LEU A 32 -4.09 0.73 -2.19
C LEU A 32 -3.61 1.45 -3.44
N GLY A 33 -3.12 2.68 -3.30
CA GLY A 33 -2.54 3.44 -4.40
C GLY A 33 -1.35 2.72 -5.03
N LYS A 34 -0.51 2.07 -4.20
CA LYS A 34 0.59 1.24 -4.68
C LYS A 34 0.09 0.00 -5.43
N ALA A 35 -0.91 -0.71 -4.89
CA ALA A 35 -1.50 -1.88 -5.53
C ALA A 35 -2.11 -1.54 -6.91
N LEU A 36 -2.81 -0.41 -7.02
CA LEU A 36 -3.34 0.11 -8.29
C LEU A 36 -2.23 0.35 -9.32
N ASN A 37 -1.13 0.95 -8.89
CA ASN A 37 0.03 1.19 -9.76
C ASN A 37 0.68 -0.12 -10.20
N ASP A 38 0.80 -1.09 -9.29
CA ASP A 38 1.38 -2.40 -9.60
C ASP A 38 0.50 -3.19 -10.61
N VAL A 39 -0.83 -3.13 -10.51
CA VAL A 39 -1.74 -3.71 -11.53
C VAL A 39 -1.58 -3.00 -12.89
N ASN A 40 -1.45 -1.67 -12.90
CA ASN A 40 -1.23 -0.91 -14.13
C ASN A 40 0.05 -1.36 -14.85
N LYS A 41 1.14 -1.59 -14.10
CA LYS A 41 2.39 -2.12 -14.65
C LYS A 41 2.23 -3.51 -15.24
N ILE A 42 1.51 -4.40 -14.56
CA ILE A 42 1.25 -5.76 -15.07
C ILE A 42 0.47 -5.70 -16.37
N GLN A 43 -0.55 -4.84 -16.45
CA GLN A 43 -1.34 -4.63 -17.65
C GLN A 43 -0.51 -4.03 -18.80
N ALA A 44 0.35 -3.05 -18.52
CA ALA A 44 1.26 -2.47 -19.50
C ALA A 44 2.25 -3.52 -20.05
N LYS A 45 2.75 -4.40 -19.19
CA LYS A 45 3.65 -5.49 -19.57
C LYS A 45 2.96 -6.52 -20.47
N ALA A 46 1.71 -6.87 -20.17
CA ALA A 46 0.90 -7.73 -21.04
C ALA A 46 0.68 -7.10 -22.42
N ASN A 47 0.34 -5.81 -22.48
CA ASN A 47 0.18 -5.08 -23.74
C ASN A 47 1.48 -4.99 -24.56
N ASP A 48 2.62 -4.78 -23.91
CA ASP A 48 3.93 -4.79 -24.56
C ASP A 48 4.28 -6.17 -25.14
N GLY A 49 3.98 -7.24 -24.40
CA GLY A 49 4.11 -8.62 -24.87
C GLY A 49 3.27 -8.91 -26.11
N ILE A 50 2.01 -8.46 -26.12
CA ILE A 50 1.13 -8.59 -27.29
C ILE A 50 1.70 -7.83 -28.50
N LYS A 51 2.21 -6.61 -28.30
CA LYS A 51 2.83 -5.81 -29.37
C LYS A 51 4.07 -6.50 -29.95
N LYS A 52 4.93 -7.05 -29.10
CA LYS A 52 6.13 -7.78 -29.53
C LYS A 52 5.79 -9.03 -30.33
N LEU A 53 4.78 -9.78 -29.88
CA LEU A 53 4.25 -10.95 -30.59
C LEU A 53 3.69 -10.60 -31.97
N GLN A 54 2.92 -9.51 -32.07
CA GLN A 54 2.40 -9.02 -33.36
C GLN A 54 3.49 -8.53 -34.31
N SER A 55 4.61 -8.02 -33.77
CA SER A 55 5.75 -7.53 -34.55
C SER A 55 6.67 -8.63 -35.09
N GLY A 56 6.41 -9.89 -34.76
CA GLY A 56 7.22 -11.04 -35.21
C GLY A 56 8.61 -11.13 -34.54
N GLN A 57 8.90 -10.31 -33.53
CA GLN A 57 10.01 -10.55 -32.60
C GLN A 57 9.68 -11.79 -31.76
N ASP A 58 10.71 -12.52 -31.32
CA ASP A 58 10.68 -13.68 -30.42
C ASP A 58 10.03 -13.37 -29.06
N ALA A 59 8.77 -12.94 -29.05
CA ALA A 59 7.90 -13.02 -27.92
C ALA A 59 7.44 -14.48 -27.88
N SER A 60 7.97 -15.22 -26.92
CA SER A 60 7.43 -16.49 -26.48
C SER A 60 5.93 -16.30 -26.22
N LEU A 61 5.09 -16.77 -27.15
CA LEU A 61 3.63 -16.82 -27.02
C LEU A 61 3.20 -17.30 -25.60
N PRO A 62 3.87 -18.29 -24.97
CA PRO A 62 3.61 -18.66 -23.58
C PRO A 62 3.79 -17.54 -22.55
N ASP A 63 4.79 -16.67 -22.68
CA ASP A 63 5.05 -15.57 -21.74
C ASP A 63 4.01 -14.44 -21.87
N VAL A 64 3.53 -14.19 -23.09
CA VAL A 64 2.43 -13.25 -23.33
C VAL A 64 1.15 -13.79 -22.71
N MET A 65 0.82 -15.06 -22.95
CA MET A 65 -0.33 -15.74 -22.34
C MET A 65 -0.25 -15.72 -20.81
N LEU A 66 0.93 -15.98 -20.23
CA LEU A 66 1.14 -15.93 -18.78
C LEU A 66 0.97 -14.51 -18.23
N SER A 67 1.52 -13.51 -18.92
CA SER A 67 1.37 -12.09 -18.55
C SER A 67 -0.10 -11.65 -18.59
N MET A 68 -0.85 -12.10 -19.59
CA MET A 68 -2.29 -11.85 -19.68
C MET A 68 -3.07 -12.52 -18.54
N ALA A 69 -2.77 -13.79 -18.23
CA ALA A 69 -3.39 -14.49 -17.10
C ALA A 69 -3.08 -13.80 -15.76
N GLN A 70 -1.84 -13.35 -15.57
CA GLN A 70 -1.43 -12.62 -14.38
C GLN A 70 -2.17 -11.28 -14.26
N ALA A 71 -2.31 -10.54 -15.37
CA ALA A 71 -3.05 -9.27 -15.39
C ALA A 71 -4.51 -9.47 -14.99
N ASP A 72 -5.16 -10.49 -15.55
CA ASP A 72 -6.57 -10.79 -15.28
C ASP A 72 -6.79 -11.20 -13.82
N ILE A 73 -5.99 -12.12 -13.27
CA ILE A 73 -6.07 -12.52 -11.85
C ILE A 73 -5.83 -11.31 -10.93
N SER A 74 -4.83 -10.49 -11.23
CA SER A 74 -4.49 -9.30 -10.44
C SER A 74 -5.62 -8.27 -10.46
N MET A 75 -6.31 -8.10 -11.60
CA MET A 75 -7.46 -7.20 -11.72
C MET A 75 -8.65 -7.70 -10.90
N ARG A 76 -8.95 -9.01 -10.92
CA ARG A 76 -10.00 -9.60 -10.09
C ARG A 76 -9.73 -9.39 -8.60
N LEU A 77 -8.49 -9.61 -8.17
CA LEU A 77 -8.07 -9.38 -6.80
C LEU A 77 -8.22 -7.91 -6.41
N LEU A 78 -7.83 -6.98 -7.28
CA LEU A 78 -7.97 -5.55 -7.05
C LEU A 78 -9.44 -5.13 -6.86
N VAL A 79 -10.37 -5.65 -7.64
CA VAL A 79 -11.80 -5.37 -7.47
C VAL A 79 -12.31 -5.85 -6.12
N GLN A 80 -11.89 -7.05 -5.69
CA GLN A 80 -12.24 -7.55 -4.35
C GLN A 80 -11.63 -6.69 -3.23
N MET A 81 -10.38 -6.26 -3.40
CA MET A 81 -9.74 -5.34 -2.47
C MET A 81 -10.46 -4.00 -2.42
N ARG A 82 -10.86 -3.41 -3.56
CA ARG A 82 -11.64 -2.16 -3.62
C ARG A 82 -12.91 -2.26 -2.76
N ASN A 83 -13.63 -3.38 -2.87
CA ASN A 83 -14.86 -3.57 -2.08
C ASN A 83 -14.54 -3.64 -0.58
N LYS A 84 -13.51 -4.39 -0.18
CA LYS A 84 -13.06 -4.46 1.22
C LYS A 84 -12.51 -3.14 1.77
N VAL A 85 -11.87 -2.33 0.93
CA VAL A 85 -11.40 -0.98 1.27
C VAL A 85 -12.58 -0.09 1.64
N ILE A 86 -13.64 -0.11 0.84
CA ILE A 86 -14.84 0.69 1.07
C ILE A 86 -15.53 0.25 2.37
N GLU A 87 -15.65 -1.06 2.60
CA GLU A 87 -16.16 -1.62 3.85
C GLU A 87 -15.32 -1.19 5.06
N ALA A 88 -13.99 -1.30 4.99
CA ALA A 88 -13.09 -0.91 6.07
C ALA A 88 -13.15 0.59 6.38
N TYR A 89 -13.26 1.44 5.34
CA TYR A 89 -13.45 2.88 5.52
C TYR A 89 -14.77 3.22 6.23
N GLN A 90 -15.85 2.54 5.86
CA GLN A 90 -17.16 2.70 6.51
C GLN A 90 -17.13 2.23 7.97
N GLU A 91 -16.42 1.15 8.27
CA GLU A 91 -16.29 0.62 9.63
C GLU A 91 -15.50 1.56 10.55
N ILE A 92 -14.37 2.11 10.08
CA ILE A 92 -13.58 3.09 10.84
C ILE A 92 -14.42 4.34 11.17
N MET A 93 -15.22 4.83 10.21
CA MET A 93 -16.14 5.95 10.43
C MET A 93 -17.20 5.65 11.48
N ARG A 94 -17.70 4.41 11.55
CA ARG A 94 -18.69 3.98 12.56
C ARG A 94 -18.10 3.84 13.96
N MET A 95 -16.80 3.59 14.10
CA MET A 95 -16.13 3.52 15.40
C MET A 95 -15.85 4.90 16.03
N GLN A 96 -15.85 5.98 15.24
CA GLN A 96 -15.48 7.33 15.70
C GLN A 96 -16.67 8.23 16.06
N VAL A 97 -17.91 7.77 15.90
CA VAL A 97 -19.13 8.50 16.28
C VAL A 97 -19.64 8.11 17.66
#